data_AF-A0AAD6H8Y7-F1
#
_entry.id   AF-A0AAD6H8Y7-F1
#
_cell.length_a   1.000
_cell.length_b   1.000
_cell.length_c   1.000
_cell.angle_alpha   90.00
_cell.angle_beta   90.00
_cell.angle_gamma   90.00
#
_symmetry.space_group_name_H-M   'P 1'
#
loop_
_entity.id
_entity.type
_entity.pdbx_description
1 polymer ?
#
loop_
_entity_poly.entity_id
_entity_poly.type
_entity_poly.pdbx_seq_one_letter_code
_entity_poly.pdbx_strand_id
1 'polypeptide(L)'
;MVVIGIQSLLCVLGIASLGKSAAVGTNTVQGWQLTQYCDEFYTVSNGDTCWDIIARNQNKFTMSQLLCWNNDINPWCSNLIPGRQVCVGVQHPGPVC
;
A
#
# COMPACT_ATOMS: atom_id res chain seq x y z
N MET A 1 -11.75 -11.87 21.04
CA MET A 1 -13.23 -11.79 21.08
C MET A 1 -13.69 -11.22 19.75
N VAL A 2 -13.95 -12.07 18.75
CA VAL A 2 -14.83 -11.80 17.58
C VAL A 2 -15.22 -13.19 17.06
N VAL A 3 -16.45 -13.58 17.40
CA VAL A 3 -17.43 -14.46 16.73
C VAL A 3 -16.90 -15.60 15.82
N ILE A 4 -17.03 -16.88 16.19
CA ILE A 4 -18.22 -17.75 16.07
C ILE A 4 -18.96 -17.57 14.73
N GLY A 5 -18.84 -18.56 13.85
CA GLY A 5 -19.82 -18.80 12.80
C GLY A 5 -19.23 -19.30 11.49
N ILE A 6 -19.04 -20.61 11.36
CA ILE A 6 -19.27 -21.37 10.11
C ILE A 6 -19.31 -22.87 10.43
N GLN A 7 -20.34 -23.32 11.16
CA GLN A 7 -20.69 -24.73 11.19
C GLN A 7 -21.71 -24.99 10.06
N SER A 8 -21.20 -25.11 8.83
CA SER A 8 -21.98 -25.69 7.73
C SER A 8 -21.44 -27.09 7.47
N LEU A 9 -22.31 -28.06 7.75
CA LEU A 9 -22.27 -29.47 7.38
C LEU A 9 -21.34 -29.79 6.22
N LEU A 10 -20.50 -30.82 6.39
CA LEU A 10 -20.43 -31.98 5.48
C LEU A 10 -19.63 -33.10 6.15
N CYS A 11 -20.33 -34.18 6.47
CA CYS A 11 -19.76 -35.50 6.74
C CYS A 11 -18.95 -35.98 5.54
N VAL A 12 -17.64 -36.10 5.65
CA VAL A 12 -16.88 -37.09 4.88
C VAL A 12 -15.79 -37.67 5.78
N LEU A 13 -15.79 -39.00 5.84
CA LEU A 13 -14.83 -39.84 6.55
C LEU A 13 -13.40 -39.51 6.13
N GLY A 14 -12.49 -39.33 7.08
CA GLY A 14 -11.06 -39.39 6.81
C GLY A 14 -10.23 -38.35 7.56
N ILE A 15 -9.57 -38.83 8.62
CA ILE A 15 -8.35 -38.28 9.23
C ILE A 15 -8.33 -36.75 9.50
N ALA A 16 -8.78 -36.35 10.69
CA ALA A 16 -8.32 -35.10 11.29
C ALA A 16 -6.85 -35.28 11.74
N SER A 17 -5.90 -35.19 10.79
CA SER A 17 -4.54 -34.85 11.18
C SER A 17 -4.63 -33.46 11.84
N LEU A 18 -4.22 -33.39 13.10
CA LEU A 18 -3.94 -32.15 13.80
C LEU A 18 -2.72 -31.49 13.15
N GLY A 19 -2.88 -31.06 11.90
CA GLY A 19 -2.04 -30.04 11.32
C GLY A 19 -2.35 -28.76 12.07
N LYS A 20 -1.51 -28.43 13.06
CA LYS A 20 -1.33 -27.04 13.43
C LYS A 20 -0.78 -26.36 12.18
N SER A 21 -1.65 -25.87 11.32
CA SER A 21 -1.31 -24.74 10.48
C SER A 21 -1.03 -23.60 11.46
N ALA A 22 0.22 -23.50 11.92
CA ALA A 22 0.76 -22.20 12.20
C ALA A 22 0.48 -21.44 10.91
N ALA A 23 -0.44 -20.50 10.96
CA ALA A 23 -0.37 -19.38 10.05
C ALA A 23 1.01 -18.80 10.28
N VAL A 24 2.00 -19.27 9.52
CA VAL A 24 3.12 -18.45 9.16
C VAL A 24 2.41 -17.25 8.55
N GLY A 25 2.29 -16.18 9.35
CA GLY A 25 1.95 -14.89 8.83
C GLY A 25 3.06 -14.64 7.83
N THR A 26 2.80 -15.02 6.60
CA THR A 26 3.63 -14.66 5.50
C THR A 26 3.49 -13.14 5.45
N ASN A 27 4.38 -12.47 6.19
CA ASN A 27 5.10 -11.32 5.68
C ASN A 27 5.88 -11.81 4.45
N THR A 28 5.18 -12.40 3.48
CA THR A 28 5.53 -12.22 2.09
C THR A 28 5.62 -10.73 1.98
N VAL A 29 6.83 -10.27 1.72
CA VAL A 29 7.08 -9.01 1.05
C VAL A 29 6.31 -9.09 -0.28
N GLN A 30 4.98 -8.99 -0.20
CA GLN A 30 4.11 -8.91 -1.35
C GLN A 30 4.32 -7.51 -1.89
N GLY A 31 4.78 -7.45 -3.14
CA GLY A 31 5.19 -6.24 -3.82
C GLY A 31 4.31 -5.04 -3.50
N TRP A 32 4.94 -4.08 -2.82
CA TRP A 32 4.62 -2.66 -2.79
C TRP A 32 3.14 -2.26 -2.87
N GLN A 33 2.38 -2.62 -1.83
CA GLN A 33 1.17 -1.88 -1.44
C GLN A 33 1.55 -0.69 -0.54
N LEU A 34 2.44 0.18 -0.99
CA LEU A 34 2.95 1.30 -0.19
C LEU A 34 1.89 2.36 0.17
N THR A 35 0.82 2.44 -0.62
CA THR A 35 -0.35 3.26 -0.29
C THR A 35 -1.05 2.82 0.99
N GLN A 36 -0.91 1.55 1.42
CA GLN A 36 -1.51 1.09 2.69
C GLN A 36 -0.81 1.66 3.94
N TYR A 37 0.42 2.16 3.80
CA TYR A 37 1.19 2.80 4.88
C TYR A 37 1.26 4.32 4.71
N CYS A 38 0.40 4.88 3.85
CA CYS A 38 0.37 6.30 3.60
C CYS A 38 -0.40 7.04 4.69
N ASP A 39 0.24 8.03 5.29
CA ASP A 39 -0.36 8.88 6.33
C ASP A 39 -0.67 10.29 5.83
N GLU A 40 0.09 10.75 4.84
CA GLU A 40 -0.08 12.08 4.27
C GLU A 40 -0.42 11.98 2.78
N PHE A 41 -1.50 12.64 2.39
CA PHE A 41 -1.99 12.66 1.02
C PHE A 41 -1.96 14.08 0.45
N TYR A 42 -1.64 14.17 -0.84
CA TYR A 42 -1.76 15.39 -1.63
C TYR A 42 -2.79 15.18 -2.74
N THR A 43 -3.72 16.13 -2.90
CA THR A 43 -4.65 16.12 -4.03
C THR A 43 -4.02 16.84 -5.22
N VAL A 44 -3.81 16.09 -6.30
CA VAL A 44 -3.24 16.60 -7.55
C VAL A 44 -4.09 17.75 -8.09
N SER A 45 -3.49 18.92 -8.27
CA SER A 45 -4.11 20.06 -8.92
C SER A 45 -3.95 19.98 -10.44
N ASN A 46 -4.79 20.70 -11.18
CA ASN A 46 -4.66 20.78 -12.63
C ASN A 46 -3.32 21.44 -13.00
N GLY A 47 -2.55 20.77 -13.87
CA GLY A 47 -1.23 21.23 -14.31
C GLY A 47 -0.08 20.93 -13.36
N ASP A 48 -0.31 20.25 -12.23
CA ASP A 48 0.78 19.85 -11.34
C ASP A 48 1.73 18.87 -12.03
N THR A 49 3.03 19.06 -11.80
CA THR A 49 4.07 18.07 -12.02
C THR A 49 4.45 17.40 -10.70
N CYS A 50 5.16 16.27 -10.74
CA CYS A 50 5.72 15.69 -9.52
C CYS A 50 6.67 16.67 -8.79
N TRP A 51 7.39 17.53 -9.52
CA TRP A 51 8.25 18.54 -8.92
C TRP A 51 7.44 19.59 -8.16
N ASP A 52 6.30 20.00 -8.69
CA ASP A 52 5.39 20.91 -7.99
C ASP A 52 4.83 20.26 -6.72
N ILE A 53 4.46 18.97 -6.79
CA ILE A 53 4.00 18.21 -5.63
C ILE A 53 5.09 18.17 -4.55
N ILE A 54 6.34 17.84 -4.91
CA ILE A 54 7.47 17.82 -3.97
C ILE A 54 7.70 19.22 -3.37
N ALA A 55 7.74 20.25 -4.20
CA ALA A 55 7.99 21.63 -3.77
C ALA A 55 6.90 22.15 -2.83
N ARG A 56 5.62 21.90 -3.14
CA ARG A 56 4.47 22.26 -2.29
C ARG A 56 4.47 21.53 -0.95
N ASN A 57 5.04 20.33 -0.91
CA ASN A 57 5.28 19.58 0.32
C ASN A 57 6.65 19.88 0.95
N GLN A 58 7.19 21.09 0.71
CA GLN A 58 8.39 21.63 1.35
C GLN A 58 9.65 20.78 1.14
N ASN A 59 9.71 20.01 0.04
CA ASN A 59 10.81 19.09 -0.27
C ASN A 59 11.09 18.05 0.85
N LYS A 60 10.06 17.64 1.60
CA LYS A 60 10.18 16.60 2.64
C LYS A 60 10.57 15.22 2.11
N PHE A 61 10.40 15.00 0.81
CA PHE A 61 10.69 13.74 0.12
C PHE A 61 11.25 13.99 -1.28
N THR A 62 11.83 12.95 -1.86
CA THR A 62 12.45 12.95 -3.19
C THR A 62 11.51 12.41 -4.27
N MET A 63 11.85 12.61 -5.54
CA MET A 63 11.16 11.98 -6.67
C MET A 63 11.11 10.45 -6.52
N SER A 64 12.22 9.83 -6.10
CA SER A 64 12.28 8.37 -5.91
C SER A 64 11.25 7.89 -4.88
N GLN A 65 11.15 8.60 -3.76
CA GLN A 65 10.16 8.29 -2.72
C GLN A 65 8.72 8.51 -3.21
N LEU A 66 8.46 9.59 -3.95
CA LEU A 66 7.13 9.86 -4.51
C LEU A 66 6.67 8.74 -5.45
N LEU A 67 7.53 8.33 -6.40
CA LEU A 67 7.22 7.27 -7.37
C LEU A 67 7.05 5.91 -6.68
N CYS A 68 7.89 5.66 -5.68
CA CYS A 68 7.81 4.46 -4.88
C CYS A 68 6.50 4.35 -4.12
N TRP A 69 6.10 5.40 -3.40
CA TRP A 69 4.83 5.41 -2.65
C TRP A 69 3.60 5.35 -3.56
N ASN A 70 3.76 5.67 -4.84
CA ASN A 70 2.70 5.72 -5.83
C ASN A 70 3.13 4.98 -7.12
N ASN A 71 3.18 3.65 -7.06
CA ASN A 71 3.67 2.80 -8.17
C ASN A 71 2.93 2.95 -9.51
N ASP A 72 1.78 3.59 -9.50
CA ASP A 72 1.00 3.88 -10.69
C ASP A 72 1.38 5.21 -11.35
N ILE A 73 2.15 6.09 -10.69
CA ILE A 73 2.74 7.27 -11.30
C ILE A 73 3.97 6.84 -12.08
N ASN A 74 4.05 7.22 -13.36
CA ASN A 74 5.18 6.87 -14.18
C ASN A 74 6.40 7.77 -13.87
N PRO A 75 7.63 7.32 -14.17
CA PRO A 75 8.86 8.11 -13.95
C PRO A 75 8.90 9.48 -14.65
N TRP A 76 8.07 9.71 -15.67
CA TRP A 76 7.98 10.96 -16.40
C TRP A 76 6.93 11.91 -15.81
N CYS A 77 6.20 11.47 -14.79
CA CYS A 77 5.10 12.19 -14.15
C CYS A 77 4.04 12.71 -15.13
N SER A 78 3.87 12.02 -16.26
CA SER A 78 2.99 12.44 -17.35
C SER A 78 1.56 11.92 -17.22
N ASN A 79 1.31 11.05 -16.24
CA ASN A 79 0.01 10.42 -16.01
C ASN A 79 -0.65 10.86 -14.70
N LEU A 80 -0.29 12.05 -14.19
CA LEU A 80 -0.97 12.65 -13.05
C LEU A 80 -2.41 13.00 -13.42
N ILE A 81 -3.35 12.62 -12.55
CA ILE A 81 -4.78 12.83 -12.76
C ILE A 81 -5.26 13.91 -11.77
N PRO A 82 -5.71 15.09 -12.25
CA PRO A 82 -6.25 16.12 -11.37
C PRO A 82 -7.40 15.60 -10.50
N GLY A 83 -7.42 16.01 -9.22
CA GLY A 83 -8.37 15.56 -8.21
C GLY A 83 -8.04 14.21 -7.56
N ARG A 84 -7.06 13.46 -8.10
CA ARG A 84 -6.59 12.22 -7.47
C ARG A 84 -5.72 12.51 -6.26
N GLN A 85 -5.87 11.69 -5.21
CA GLN A 85 -4.95 11.70 -4.07
C GLN A 85 -3.72 10.83 -4.35
N VAL A 86 -2.55 11.38 -4.06
CA VAL A 86 -1.26 10.69 -4.10
C VAL A 86 -0.63 10.70 -2.71
N CYS A 87 0.11 9.65 -2.39
CA CYS A 87 0.83 9.54 -1.14
C CYS A 87 2.07 10.44 -1.13
N VAL A 88 2.22 11.24 -0.08
CA VAL A 88 3.35 12.18 0.11
C VAL A 88 4.05 12.01 1.46
N GLY A 89 3.62 11.04 2.27
CA GLY A 89 4.28 10.69 3.53
C GLY A 89 3.79 9.36 4.09
N VAL A 90 4.70 8.61 4.70
CA VAL A 90 4.47 7.29 5.31
C VAL A 90 4.96 7.28 6.77
N GLN A 91 4.22 6.63 7.68
CA GLN A 91 4.55 6.62 9.13
C GLN A 91 5.90 6.00 9.44
N HIS A 92 6.21 4.98 8.66
CA HIS A 92 7.44 4.25 8.72
C HIS A 92 8.03 4.32 7.32
N PRO A 93 9.12 5.08 7.11
CA PRO A 93 9.95 4.88 5.95
C PRO A 93 10.51 3.46 6.10
N GLY A 94 9.77 2.47 5.59
CA GLY A 94 10.28 1.12 5.39
C GLY A 94 11.50 1.18 4.47
N PRO A 95 12.14 0.04 4.19
CA PRO A 95 13.24 0.00 3.23
C PRO A 95 12.84 0.83 2.02
N VAL A 96 13.63 1.86 1.75
CA VAL A 96 13.53 2.61 0.51
C VAL A 96 13.53 1.53 -0.57
N CYS A 97 12.45 1.45 -1.31
CA CYS A 97 12.57 1.26 -2.75
C CYS A 97 13.90 1.90 -3.21
#